data_AF-A0A6V8MQN7-F1
#
_entry.id   AF-A0A6V8MQN7-F1
#
_cell.length_a   1.000
_cell.length_b   1.000
_cell.length_c   1.000
_cell.angle_alpha   90.00
_cell.angle_beta   90.00
_cell.angle_gamma   90.00
#
_symmetry.space_group_name_H-M   'P 1'
#
loop_
_entity.id
_entity.type
_entity.pdbx_description
1 polymer ?
#
loop_
_entity_poly.entity_id
_entity_poly.type
_entity_poly.pdbx_seq_one_letter_code
_entity_poly.pdbx_strand_id
1 'polypeptide(L)'
;MLTFSSLADVAQAQLPPKHRRAVTRAVRSLLDAYGDDYPPDDCGFVVLVTEKTTDADALELMGRPWAETRLEGAMVDKETGCFLSCWLANNQYGLTLIVPDENWLDLTFRALLIEKLGVTNVH
;
A
#
# COMPACT_ATOMS: atom_id res chain seq x y z
N MET A 1 -5.84 5.07 -8.27
CA MET A 1 -4.86 4.08 -7.76
C MET A 1 -4.54 2.98 -8.79
N LEU A 2 -3.55 2.13 -8.53
CA LEU A 2 -3.32 0.86 -9.25
C LEU A 2 -3.25 -0.31 -8.25
N THR A 3 -3.77 -1.48 -8.61
CA THR A 3 -3.80 -2.67 -7.75
C THR A 3 -2.97 -3.80 -8.36
N PHE A 4 -2.37 -4.63 -7.51
CA PHE A 4 -1.46 -5.70 -7.90
C PHE A 4 -1.66 -6.93 -7.02
N SER A 5 -1.99 -8.04 -7.67
CA SER A 5 -2.14 -9.36 -7.07
C SER A 5 -1.03 -10.32 -7.52
N SER A 6 -0.33 -9.99 -8.62
CA SER A 6 0.69 -10.85 -9.21
C SER A 6 1.90 -10.06 -9.72
N LEU A 7 3.03 -10.74 -9.92
CA LEU A 7 4.20 -10.13 -10.59
C LEU A 7 3.93 -9.84 -12.07
N ALA A 8 2.98 -10.52 -12.70
CA ALA A 8 2.57 -10.23 -14.07
C ALA A 8 1.89 -8.85 -14.16
N ASP A 9 1.03 -8.51 -13.19
CA ASP A 9 0.38 -7.20 -13.09
C ASP A 9 1.44 -6.09 -13.05
N VAL A 10 2.48 -6.28 -12.24
CA VAL A 10 3.59 -5.32 -12.09
C VAL A 10 4.36 -5.15 -13.40
N ALA A 11 4.61 -6.24 -14.13
CA ALA A 11 5.31 -6.19 -15.41
C ALA A 11 4.51 -5.42 -16.48
N GLN A 12 3.19 -5.54 -16.46
CA GLN A 12 2.28 -4.91 -17.44
C GLN A 12 2.02 -3.42 -17.14
N ALA A 13 2.03 -3.00 -15.87
CA ALA A 13 1.64 -1.64 -15.46
C ALA A 13 2.61 -0.51 -15.85
N GLN A 14 3.70 -0.78 -16.57
CA GLN A 14 4.67 0.20 -17.06
C GLN A 14 5.10 1.25 -16.03
N LEU A 15 5.33 0.83 -14.78
CA LEU A 15 5.65 1.73 -13.68
C LEU A 15 7.06 2.34 -13.81
N PRO A 16 7.26 3.58 -13.31
CA PRO A 16 8.59 4.15 -13.10
C PRO A 16 9.48 3.21 -12.26
N PRO A 17 10.81 3.18 -12.48
CA PRO A 17 11.69 2.18 -11.85
C PRO A 17 11.58 2.09 -10.33
N LYS A 18 11.47 3.23 -9.63
CA LYS A 18 11.34 3.26 -8.16
C LYS A 18 10.01 2.67 -7.67
N HIS A 19 8.89 3.02 -8.31
CA HIS A 19 7.57 2.47 -7.96
C HIS A 19 7.48 0.99 -8.30
N ARG A 20 8.02 0.59 -9.47
CA ARG A 20 8.11 -0.82 -9.85
C ARG A 20 8.84 -1.63 -8.80
N ARG A 21 9.98 -1.14 -8.31
CA ARG A 21 10.77 -1.80 -7.26
C ARG A 21 9.97 -1.95 -5.96
N ALA A 22 9.33 -0.88 -5.48
CA ALA A 22 8.53 -0.90 -4.26
C ALA A 22 7.36 -1.90 -4.36
N VAL A 23 6.57 -1.82 -5.43
CA VAL A 23 5.44 -2.72 -5.68
C VAL A 23 5.91 -4.17 -5.84
N THR A 24 6.99 -4.41 -6.59
CA THR A 24 7.55 -5.78 -6.75
C THR A 24 7.93 -6.39 -5.39
N ARG A 25 8.57 -5.62 -4.50
CA ARG A 25 8.93 -6.08 -3.16
C ARG A 25 7.71 -6.45 -2.34
N ALA A 26 6.68 -5.61 -2.37
CA ALA A 26 5.44 -5.85 -1.65
C ALA A 26 4.68 -7.08 -2.18
N VAL A 27 4.53 -7.20 -3.50
CA VAL A 27 3.88 -8.36 -4.12
C VAL A 27 4.64 -9.65 -3.82
N ARG A 28 5.98 -9.64 -3.87
CA ARG A 28 6.76 -10.82 -3.47
C ARG A 28 6.54 -11.19 -2.02
N SER A 29 6.56 -10.22 -1.11
CA SER A 29 6.34 -10.48 0.32
C SER A 29 4.95 -11.09 0.58
N LEU A 30 3.94 -10.63 -0.16
CA LEU A 30 2.58 -11.18 -0.10
C LEU A 30 2.53 -12.63 -0.60
N LEU A 31 3.13 -12.92 -1.76
CA LEU A 31 3.19 -14.28 -2.33
C LEU A 31 4.04 -15.22 -1.47
N ASP A 32 5.13 -14.75 -0.89
CA ASP A 32 5.96 -15.53 0.02
C ASP A 32 5.20 -15.91 1.30
N ALA A 33 4.27 -15.07 1.75
CA ALA A 33 3.46 -15.32 2.95
C ALA A 33 2.32 -16.31 2.72
N TYR A 34 1.65 -16.25 1.56
CA TYR A 34 0.43 -17.02 1.29
C TYR A 34 0.60 -18.15 0.26
N GLY A 35 1.69 -18.16 -0.50
CA GLY A 35 1.96 -19.13 -1.56
C GLY A 35 1.26 -18.82 -2.88
N ASP A 36 1.43 -19.73 -3.85
CA ASP A 36 0.97 -19.56 -5.23
C ASP A 36 -0.56 -19.65 -5.40
N ASP A 37 -1.26 -20.32 -4.47
CA ASP A 37 -2.72 -20.46 -4.46
C ASP A 37 -3.43 -19.31 -3.72
N TYR A 38 -2.73 -18.20 -3.49
CA TYR A 38 -3.22 -16.99 -2.84
C TYR A 38 -4.51 -16.44 -3.50
N PRO A 39 -5.65 -16.38 -2.77
CA PRO A 39 -6.87 -15.73 -3.24
C PRO A 39 -6.88 -14.23 -2.88
N PRO A 40 -6.71 -13.29 -3.84
CA PRO A 40 -6.62 -11.87 -3.51
C PRO A 40 -7.91 -11.28 -2.91
N ASP A 41 -9.07 -11.80 -3.31
CA ASP A 41 -10.35 -11.32 -2.78
C ASP A 41 -10.55 -11.68 -1.31
N ASP A 42 -9.92 -12.75 -0.83
CA ASP A 42 -10.03 -13.19 0.57
C ASP A 42 -8.87 -12.64 1.43
N CYS A 43 -7.68 -12.49 0.86
CA CYS A 43 -6.46 -12.16 1.59
C CYS A 43 -5.94 -10.72 1.36
N GLY A 44 -6.40 -10.04 0.30
CA GLY A 44 -6.08 -8.65 -0.02
C GLY A 44 -5.24 -8.46 -1.29
N PHE A 45 -4.54 -7.35 -1.43
CA PHE A 45 -3.60 -7.11 -2.53
C PHE A 45 -2.73 -5.88 -2.25
N VAL A 46 -1.77 -5.63 -3.13
CA VAL A 46 -0.95 -4.42 -3.08
C VAL A 46 -1.63 -3.28 -3.84
N VAL A 47 -1.66 -2.09 -3.26
CA VAL A 47 -2.19 -0.87 -3.87
C VAL A 47 -1.07 0.15 -4.00
N LEU A 48 -0.85 0.66 -5.21
CA LEU A 48 -0.02 1.84 -5.45
C LEU A 48 -0.89 3.09 -5.50
N VAL A 49 -0.65 3.99 -4.55
CA VAL A 49 -1.23 5.35 -4.59
C VAL A 49 -0.50 6.17 -5.64
N THR A 50 -1.26 6.86 -6.47
CA THR A 50 -0.77 7.71 -7.56
C THR A 50 -1.37 9.11 -7.44
N GLU A 51 -0.82 10.10 -8.16
CA GLU A 51 -1.34 11.47 -8.22
C GLU A 51 -2.83 11.56 -8.60
N LYS A 52 -3.34 10.58 -9.35
CA LYS A 52 -4.75 10.52 -9.74
C LYS A 52 -5.65 9.81 -8.72
N THR A 53 -5.09 9.36 -7.61
CA THR A 53 -5.83 8.67 -6.55
C THR A 53 -6.54 9.70 -5.69
N THR A 54 -7.79 9.44 -5.40
CA THR A 54 -8.72 10.34 -4.70
C THR A 54 -9.31 9.64 -3.48
N ASP A 55 -10.04 10.38 -2.65
CA ASP A 55 -10.78 9.78 -1.54
C ASP A 55 -11.93 8.88 -2.01
N ALA A 56 -12.43 9.03 -3.24
CA ALA A 56 -13.41 8.10 -3.79
C ALA A 56 -12.82 6.68 -3.91
N ASP A 57 -11.55 6.56 -4.31
CA ASP A 57 -10.84 5.28 -4.36
C ASP A 57 -10.71 4.66 -2.94
N ALA A 58 -10.43 5.49 -1.92
CA ALA A 58 -10.31 5.02 -0.53
C ALA A 58 -11.66 4.59 0.04
N LEU A 59 -12.72 5.34 -0.26
CA LEU A 59 -14.09 5.01 0.15
C LEU A 59 -14.53 3.69 -0.47
N GLU A 60 -14.19 3.43 -1.72
CA GLU A 60 -14.46 2.16 -2.39
C GLU A 60 -13.71 0.99 -1.72
N LEU A 61 -12.41 1.16 -1.43
CA LEU A 61 -11.58 0.08 -0.86
C LEU A 61 -11.82 -0.18 0.63
N MET A 62 -11.97 0.88 1.42
CA MET A 62 -11.83 0.83 2.89
C MET A 62 -12.99 1.52 3.61
N GLY A 63 -13.96 2.08 2.87
CA GLY A 63 -15.13 2.75 3.42
C GLY A 63 -14.82 4.10 4.11
N ARG A 64 -13.61 4.65 3.94
CA ARG A 64 -13.15 5.90 4.57
C ARG A 64 -12.17 6.64 3.65
N PRO A 65 -12.08 7.98 3.74
CA PRO A 65 -11.02 8.77 3.11
C PRO A 65 -9.61 8.30 3.51
N TRP A 66 -8.59 8.59 2.70
CA TRP A 66 -7.20 8.17 2.96
C TRP A 66 -6.65 8.73 4.28
N ALA A 67 -6.99 9.98 4.59
CA ALA A 67 -6.56 10.65 5.81
C ALA A 67 -7.25 10.13 7.09
N GLU A 68 -8.35 9.41 6.95
CA GLU A 68 -9.15 8.89 8.08
C GLU A 68 -9.01 7.36 8.24
N THR A 69 -8.15 6.75 7.43
CA THR A 69 -8.01 5.30 7.43
C THR A 69 -7.27 4.82 8.67
N ARG A 70 -7.73 3.70 9.24
CA ARG A 70 -7.07 3.07 10.39
C ARG A 70 -5.95 2.16 9.91
N LEU A 71 -4.79 2.75 9.65
CA LEU A 71 -3.58 2.02 9.27
C LEU A 71 -2.98 1.33 10.51
N GLU A 72 -2.51 0.10 10.34
CA GLU A 72 -1.90 -0.70 11.42
C GLU A 72 -0.47 -0.26 11.72
N GLY A 73 0.23 0.30 10.73
CA GLY A 73 1.58 0.82 10.87
C GLY A 73 2.13 1.26 9.53
N ALA A 74 3.23 2.02 9.56
CA ALA A 74 3.93 2.46 8.37
C ALA A 74 5.45 2.34 8.52
N MET A 75 6.14 2.22 7.40
CA MET A 75 7.60 2.35 7.29
C MET A 75 7.97 3.14 6.03
N VAL A 76 9.18 3.70 6.00
CA VAL A 76 9.73 4.36 4.79
C VAL A 76 10.81 3.48 4.18
N ASP A 77 10.64 3.11 2.92
CA ASP A 77 11.72 2.55 2.10
C ASP A 77 12.54 3.69 1.51
N LYS A 78 13.72 3.93 2.10
CA LYS A 78 14.64 5.00 1.70
C LYS A 78 15.17 4.82 0.27
N GLU A 79 15.20 3.60 -0.27
CA GLU A 79 15.69 3.36 -1.63
C GLU A 79 14.66 3.74 -2.69
N THR A 80 13.37 3.58 -2.37
CA THR A 80 12.27 3.86 -3.31
C THR A 80 11.60 5.20 -3.03
N GLY A 81 11.83 5.79 -1.86
CA GLY A 81 11.15 7.01 -1.41
C GLY A 81 9.65 6.81 -1.22
N CYS A 82 9.24 5.57 -0.90
CA CYS A 82 7.84 5.22 -0.70
C CYS A 82 7.60 4.90 0.77
N PHE A 83 6.45 5.32 1.28
CA PHE A 83 5.85 4.71 2.47
C PHE A 83 5.30 3.33 2.09
N LEU A 84 5.52 2.38 2.98
CA LEU A 84 4.83 1.09 3.00
C LEU A 84 3.94 1.07 4.24
N SER A 85 2.65 0.81 4.06
CA SER A 85 1.67 0.74 5.14
C SER A 85 0.73 -0.43 4.91
N CYS A 86 -0.05 -0.80 5.92
CA CYS A 86 -1.13 -1.76 5.75
C CYS A 86 -2.43 -1.32 6.41
N TRP A 87 -3.54 -1.80 5.85
CA TRP A 87 -4.89 -1.69 6.38
C TRP A 87 -5.50 -3.08 6.47
N LEU A 88 -6.20 -3.38 7.56
CA LEU A 88 -6.82 -4.68 7.80
C LEU A 88 -8.33 -4.56 7.94
N ALA A 89 -9.04 -5.57 7.43
CA ALA A 89 -10.46 -5.79 7.67
C ALA A 89 -10.75 -7.25 8.03
N ASN A 90 -11.72 -7.42 8.94
CA ASN A 90 -12.31 -8.72 9.29
C ASN A 90 -11.29 -9.81 9.66
N ASN A 91 -10.14 -9.42 10.21
CA ASN A 91 -9.04 -10.30 10.66
C ASN A 91 -8.34 -11.16 9.59
N GLN A 92 -8.79 -11.14 8.34
CA GLN A 92 -8.25 -11.99 7.26
C GLN A 92 -7.84 -11.19 6.01
N TYR A 93 -8.48 -10.04 5.77
CA TYR A 93 -8.26 -9.24 4.56
C TYR A 93 -7.29 -8.09 4.84
N GLY A 94 -6.19 -8.00 4.09
CA GLY A 94 -5.16 -6.99 4.29
C GLY A 94 -4.72 -6.28 3.01
N LEU A 95 -4.90 -4.96 2.94
CA LEU A 95 -4.34 -4.14 1.87
C LEU A 95 -2.92 -3.70 2.23
N THR A 96 -1.98 -3.98 1.34
CA THR A 96 -0.62 -3.43 1.41
C THR A 96 -0.54 -2.16 0.58
N LEU A 97 -0.30 -1.02 1.20
CA LEU A 97 -0.28 0.29 0.56
C LEU A 97 1.16 0.73 0.26
N ILE A 98 1.43 1.05 -0.99
CA ILE A 98 2.65 1.71 -1.45
C ILE A 98 2.30 3.15 -1.78
N VAL A 99 2.87 4.09 -1.03
CA VAL A 99 2.57 5.52 -1.17
C VAL A 99 3.87 6.27 -1.47
N PRO A 100 4.09 6.74 -2.71
CA PRO A 100 5.24 7.60 -3.01
C PRO A 100 5.20 8.89 -2.18
N ASP A 101 6.31 9.24 -1.52
CA ASP A 101 6.43 10.51 -0.81
C ASP A 101 6.72 11.65 -1.79
N GLU A 102 5.66 12.12 -2.45
CA GLU A 102 5.73 13.11 -3.53
C GLU A 102 4.93 14.37 -3.22
N ASN A 103 5.23 15.48 -3.88
CA ASN A 103 4.61 16.78 -3.56
C ASN A 103 3.09 16.85 -3.80
N TRP A 104 2.55 15.95 -4.62
CA TRP A 104 1.11 15.84 -4.87
C TRP A 104 0.36 15.09 -3.76
N LEU A 105 1.08 14.39 -2.86
CA LEU A 105 0.46 13.64 -1.79
C LEU A 105 -0.27 14.58 -0.83
N ASP A 106 -1.53 14.26 -0.55
CA ASP A 106 -2.33 15.02 0.42
C ASP A 106 -1.58 15.14 1.76
N LEU A 107 -1.52 16.36 2.29
CA LEU A 107 -0.73 16.66 3.49
C LEU A 107 -1.29 15.98 4.74
N THR A 108 -2.61 15.78 4.80
CA THR A 108 -3.25 15.11 5.94
C THR A 108 -2.97 13.61 5.90
N PHE A 109 -3.05 13.00 4.71
CA PHE A 109 -2.69 11.61 4.54
C PHE A 109 -1.18 11.37 4.79
N ARG A 110 -0.32 12.27 4.31
CA ARG A 110 1.12 12.24 4.65
C ARG A 110 1.34 12.32 6.16
N ALA A 111 0.64 13.22 6.86
CA ALA A 111 0.76 13.36 8.30
C ALA A 111 0.37 12.06 9.05
N LEU A 112 -0.71 11.40 8.62
CA LEU A 112 -1.11 10.09 9.14
C LEU A 112 -0.02 9.03 8.93
N LEU A 113 0.57 8.95 7.73
CA LEU A 113 1.66 8.01 7.45
C LEU A 113 2.87 8.27 8.36
N ILE A 114 3.25 9.54 8.55
CA ILE A 114 4.35 9.94 9.43
C ILE A 114 4.06 9.58 10.89
N GLU A 115 2.84 9.82 11.37
CA GLU A 115 2.40 9.41 12.71
C GLU A 115 2.59 7.89 12.90
N LYS A 116 2.24 7.12 11.87
CA LYS A 116 2.32 5.65 11.88
C LYS A 116 3.75 5.11 11.78
N LEU A 117 4.73 5.90 11.34
CA LEU A 117 6.15 5.52 11.42
C LEU A 117 6.61 5.34 12.86
N GLY A 118 6.11 6.16 13.78
CA GLY A 118 6.50 6.19 15.20
C GLY A 118 5.99 5.02 16.03
N VAL A 119 5.16 4.14 15.46
CA VAL A 119 4.57 2.97 16.15
C VAL A 119 5.53 1.77 16.16
N THR A 120 6.69 1.83 15.48
CA THR A 120 7.69 0.75 15.43
C THR A 120 8.55 0.57 16.69
N ASN A 121 8.15 1.11 17.85
CA ASN A 121 8.80 0.87 19.13
C ASN A 121 7.80 0.38 20.18
N VAL A 122 7.29 -0.85 20.05
CA VAL A 122 6.71 -1.57 21.19
C VAL A 122 6.93 -3.09 21.04
N HIS A 123 7.88 -3.57 21.86
CA HIS A 123 8.22 -4.96 22.27
C HIS A 123 9.00 -5.86 21.29
#